data_AF-A0A517NES2-F1
#
_entry.id   AF-A0A517NES2-F1
#
_cell.length_a   1.000
_cell.length_b   1.000
_cell.length_c   1.000
_cell.angle_alpha   90.00
_cell.angle_beta   90.00
_cell.angle_gamma   90.00
#
_symmetry.space_group_name_H-M   'P 1'
#
loop_
_entity.id
_entity.type
_entity.pdbx_description
1 polymer ?
#
loop_
_entity_poly.entity_id
_entity_poly.type
_entity_poly.pdbx_seq_one_letter_code
_entity_poly.pdbx_strand_id
1 'polypeptide(L)'
;MAASPCAVGNSDDMVQAVIRTLGSRSQDDGSTRYQSHRTHTGQPPADFDASYRSTGETFAAQRGSLEHWLTARYCLYSSNRKGKLYRGEIDHPPWALSPASCEIRTNTMGSHLGFDFTGTPHLLHADAIDVHAWWATGCEGFGATRNRSE
;
A
#
# COMPACT_ATOMS: atom_id res chain seq x y z
N MET A 1 -25.93 11.82 16.31
CA MET A 1 -24.66 11.68 15.56
C MET A 1 -24.01 10.40 16.04
N ALA A 2 -24.14 9.30 15.28
CA ALA A 2 -23.46 8.07 15.65
C ALA A 2 -21.98 8.24 15.29
N ALA A 3 -21.07 8.01 16.24
CA ALA A 3 -19.65 7.97 15.98
C ALA A 3 -19.41 6.87 14.92
N SER A 4 -19.03 7.26 13.70
CA SER A 4 -18.56 6.30 12.71
C SER A 4 -17.32 5.60 13.28
N PRO A 5 -17.25 4.26 13.31
CA PRO A 5 -16.10 3.60 13.90
C PRO A 5 -14.88 3.86 13.02
N CYS A 6 -13.93 4.60 13.56
CA CYS A 6 -12.58 4.79 13.03
C CYS A 6 -11.67 3.83 13.79
N ALA A 7 -10.86 3.06 13.07
CA ALA A 7 -9.71 2.38 13.64
C ALA A 7 -8.49 3.28 13.42
N VAL A 8 -7.77 3.57 14.49
CA VAL A 8 -6.44 4.20 14.42
C VAL A 8 -5.41 3.08 14.40
N GLY A 9 -4.54 3.08 13.39
CA GLY A 9 -3.46 2.12 13.25
C GLY A 9 -2.22 2.77 12.65
N ASN A 10 -1.07 2.13 12.83
CA ASN A 10 0.16 2.54 12.16
C ASN A 10 0.09 2.14 10.68
N SER A 11 0.64 2.96 9.79
CA SER A 11 0.82 2.63 8.37
C SER A 11 1.43 1.24 8.11
N ASP A 12 2.32 0.76 8.99
CA ASP A 12 2.93 -0.56 8.87
C ASP A 12 1.89 -1.71 8.96
N ASP A 13 0.87 -1.54 9.80
CA ASP A 13 -0.20 -2.53 10.00
C ASP A 13 -1.17 -2.55 8.81
N MET A 14 -1.36 -1.39 8.17
CA MET A 14 -2.25 -1.24 7.01
C MET A 14 -1.70 -1.94 5.76
N VAL A 15 -0.39 -2.01 5.59
CA VAL A 15 0.27 -2.70 4.45
C VAL A 15 0.06 -4.22 4.51
N GLN A 16 -0.03 -4.80 5.71
CA GLN A 16 -0.23 -6.24 5.90
C GLN A 16 -1.68 -6.69 5.67
N ALA A 17 -2.66 -5.79 5.77
CA ALA A 17 -4.07 -6.14 5.80
C ALA A 17 -4.68 -6.48 4.41
N VAL A 18 -4.03 -6.13 3.30
CA VAL A 18 -4.63 -6.21 1.96
C VAL A 18 -4.19 -7.44 1.16
N ILE A 19 -3.08 -8.08 1.53
CA ILE A 19 -2.57 -9.28 0.85
C ILE A 19 -2.32 -10.34 1.92
N ARG A 20 -2.98 -11.50 1.81
CA ARG A 20 -2.67 -12.66 2.66
C ARG A 20 -1.22 -13.07 2.39
N THR A 21 -0.33 -12.56 3.22
CA THR A 21 1.11 -12.69 3.12
C THR A 21 1.63 -13.01 4.50
N LEU A 22 2.51 -13.99 4.62
CA LEU A 22 3.32 -14.14 5.82
C LEU A 22 4.56 -13.26 5.63
N GLY A 23 4.75 -12.29 6.51
CA GLY A 23 5.91 -11.43 6.46
C GLY A 23 6.62 -11.34 7.81
N SER A 24 7.92 -11.09 7.75
CA SER A 24 8.73 -10.73 8.90
C SER A 24 9.40 -9.39 8.65
N ARG A 25 9.55 -8.62 9.72
CA ARG A 25 10.29 -7.37 9.72
C ARG A 25 11.27 -7.38 10.88
N SER A 26 12.50 -6.97 10.61
CA SER A 26 13.49 -6.71 11.66
C SER A 26 14.16 -5.36 11.38
N GLN A 27 14.62 -4.70 12.44
CA GLN A 27 15.36 -3.45 12.35
C GLN A 27 16.73 -3.64 12.98
N ASP A 28 17.76 -3.17 12.30
CA ASP A 28 19.14 -3.19 12.77
C ASP A 28 19.90 -1.99 12.19
N ASP A 29 20.59 -1.23 13.04
CA ASP A 29 21.38 -0.03 12.66
C ASP A 29 20.68 0.94 11.68
N GLY A 30 19.39 1.25 11.93
CA GLY A 30 18.59 2.13 11.06
C GLY A 30 18.21 1.53 9.70
N SER A 31 18.52 0.26 9.48
CA SER A 31 18.08 -0.53 8.33
C SER A 31 16.91 -1.42 8.71
N THR A 32 15.89 -1.45 7.86
CA THR A 32 14.78 -2.39 7.98
C THR A 32 14.97 -3.52 6.97
N ARG A 33 14.96 -4.76 7.46
CA ARG A 33 14.78 -5.94 6.59
C ARG A 33 13.30 -6.31 6.57
N TYR A 34 12.77 -6.54 5.38
CA TYR A 34 11.41 -6.99 5.16
C TYR A 34 11.42 -8.23 4.27
N GLN A 35 10.75 -9.28 4.74
CA GLN A 35 10.54 -10.52 4.00
C GLN A 35 9.06 -10.84 3.94
N SER A 36 8.60 -11.37 2.81
CA SER A 36 7.19 -11.66 2.62
C SER A 36 6.97 -12.82 1.64
N HIS A 37 6.02 -13.72 1.96
CA HIS A 37 5.57 -14.82 1.11
C HIS A 37 4.04 -14.82 0.99
N ARG A 38 3.52 -14.78 -0.25
CA ARG A 38 2.06 -14.78 -0.50
C ARG A 38 1.44 -16.14 -0.14
N THR A 39 0.48 -16.12 0.77
CA THR A 39 -0.30 -17.30 1.22
C THR A 39 -1.73 -17.34 0.70
N HIS A 40 -2.08 -16.45 -0.25
CA HIS A 40 -3.42 -16.38 -0.80
C HIS A 40 -3.75 -17.63 -1.64
N THR A 41 -4.68 -18.45 -1.14
CA THR A 41 -5.15 -19.67 -1.82
C THR A 41 -5.63 -19.40 -3.24
N GLY A 42 -5.16 -20.20 -4.20
CA GLY A 42 -5.55 -20.11 -5.61
C GLY A 42 -4.94 -18.91 -6.35
N GLN A 43 -3.99 -18.21 -5.74
CA GLN A 43 -3.16 -17.22 -6.41
C GLN A 43 -1.73 -17.76 -6.58
N PRO A 44 -1.01 -17.32 -7.62
CA PRO A 44 0.39 -17.70 -7.79
C PRO A 44 1.25 -17.25 -6.61
N PRO A 45 2.25 -18.05 -6.19
CA PRO A 45 3.16 -17.66 -5.11
C PRO A 45 3.92 -16.38 -5.47
N ALA A 46 4.32 -15.62 -4.46
CA ALA A 46 5.17 -14.46 -4.64
C ALA A 46 6.02 -14.28 -3.39
N ASP A 47 7.29 -13.99 -3.60
CA ASP A 47 8.32 -13.84 -2.59
C ASP A 47 8.96 -12.46 -2.75
N PHE A 48 9.22 -11.83 -1.61
CA PHE A 48 9.94 -10.57 -1.55
C PHE A 48 10.89 -10.60 -0.35
N ASP A 49 12.14 -10.23 -0.57
CA ASP A 49 13.16 -10.05 0.48
C ASP A 49 14.02 -8.85 0.12
N ALA A 50 13.97 -7.81 0.96
CA ALA A 50 14.78 -6.62 0.78
C ALA A 50 15.20 -6.01 2.12
N SER A 51 16.29 -5.26 2.10
CA SER A 51 16.69 -4.37 3.20
C SER A 51 16.73 -2.94 2.70
N TYR A 52 16.20 -2.00 3.46
CA TYR A 52 16.16 -0.60 3.08
C TYR A 52 16.39 0.33 4.26
N ARG A 53 16.87 1.54 3.97
CA ARG A 53 17.12 2.58 4.98
C ARG A 53 17.01 3.97 4.38
N SER A 54 16.72 4.95 5.24
CA SER A 54 16.89 6.37 4.90
C SER A 54 18.38 6.70 4.70
N THR A 55 18.67 7.59 3.75
CA THR A 55 20.02 8.06 3.42
C THR A 55 20.19 9.56 3.51
N GLY A 56 19.15 10.32 3.87
CA GLY A 56 19.20 11.77 3.91
C GLY A 56 18.10 12.40 4.74
N GLU A 57 18.02 13.73 4.65
CA GLU A 57 17.01 14.54 5.33
C GLU A 57 15.61 14.30 4.78
N THR A 58 14.61 14.54 5.64
CA THR A 58 13.21 14.43 5.27
C THR A 58 12.70 15.69 4.57
N PHE A 59 11.75 15.50 3.67
CA PHE A 59 11.08 16.54 2.91
C PHE A 59 9.60 16.19 2.72
N ALA A 60 8.78 17.21 2.48
CA ALA A 60 7.40 17.04 2.08
C ALA A 60 7.29 17.00 0.55
N ALA A 61 6.54 16.05 0.01
CA ALA A 61 6.33 15.95 -1.43
C ALA A 61 5.61 17.20 -1.98
N GLN A 62 6.11 17.74 -3.09
CA GLN A 62 5.50 18.88 -3.75
C GLN A 62 4.19 18.49 -4.43
N ARG A 63 3.13 19.27 -4.25
CA ARG A 63 1.86 19.06 -4.97
C ARG A 63 2.10 19.02 -6.49
N GLY A 64 1.59 17.99 -7.13
CA GLY A 64 1.77 17.74 -8.57
C GLY A 64 3.01 16.92 -8.93
N SER A 65 3.88 16.60 -7.96
CA SER A 65 4.99 15.66 -8.16
C SER A 65 4.51 14.21 -8.15
N LEU A 66 5.37 13.30 -8.63
CA LEU A 66 5.12 11.86 -8.59
C LEU A 66 5.02 11.35 -7.15
N GLU A 67 5.91 11.81 -6.28
CA GLU A 67 5.97 11.46 -4.86
C GLU A 67 4.67 11.82 -4.16
N HIS A 68 4.14 13.02 -4.45
CA HIS A 68 2.85 13.46 -3.92
C HIS A 68 1.72 12.59 -4.46
N TRP A 69 1.72 12.26 -5.75
CA TRP A 69 0.70 11.38 -6.33
C TRP A 69 0.73 9.95 -5.74
N LEU A 70 1.92 9.40 -5.50
CA LEU A 70 2.10 8.06 -4.91
C LEU A 70 1.63 8.01 -3.45
N THR A 71 1.79 9.10 -2.71
CA THR A 71 1.58 9.13 -1.24
C THR A 71 0.27 9.78 -0.80
N ALA A 72 -0.38 10.60 -1.63
CA ALA A 72 -1.66 11.24 -1.33
C ALA A 72 -2.87 10.34 -1.66
N ARG A 73 -2.88 9.11 -1.11
CA ARG A 73 -3.90 8.10 -1.39
C ARG A 73 -4.87 7.91 -0.22
N TYR A 74 -5.88 8.76 -0.13
CA TYR A 74 -6.87 8.76 0.95
C TYR A 74 -7.98 7.69 0.82
N CYS A 75 -7.75 6.67 -0.02
CA CYS A 75 -8.68 5.55 -0.19
C CYS A 75 -7.94 4.24 -0.41
N LEU A 76 -8.44 3.18 0.21
CA LEU A 76 -8.07 1.79 -0.06
C LEU A 76 -9.20 1.10 -0.83
N TYR A 77 -8.83 0.23 -1.76
CA TYR A 77 -9.76 -0.55 -2.55
C TYR A 77 -9.49 -2.03 -2.37
N SER A 78 -10.57 -2.81 -2.25
CA SER A 78 -10.50 -4.27 -2.23
C SER A 78 -11.69 -4.87 -2.96
N SER A 79 -11.64 -6.16 -3.23
CA SER A 79 -12.74 -6.90 -3.84
C SER A 79 -13.01 -8.18 -3.07
N ASN A 80 -14.28 -8.55 -2.94
CA ASN A 80 -14.61 -9.88 -2.42
C ASN A 80 -14.46 -10.97 -3.50
N ARG A 81 -14.63 -12.23 -3.14
CA ARG A 81 -14.54 -13.38 -4.06
C ARG A 81 -15.53 -13.34 -5.24
N LYS A 82 -16.61 -12.57 -5.13
CA LYS A 82 -17.61 -12.36 -6.19
C LYS A 82 -17.26 -11.16 -7.09
N GLY A 83 -16.11 -10.52 -6.87
CA GLY A 83 -15.69 -9.34 -7.61
C GLY A 83 -16.38 -8.04 -7.20
N LYS A 84 -17.20 -8.02 -6.14
CA LYS A 84 -17.77 -6.75 -5.64
C LYS A 84 -16.65 -5.89 -5.07
N LEU A 85 -16.52 -4.67 -5.59
CA LEU A 85 -15.56 -3.68 -5.14
C LEU A 85 -16.00 -3.04 -3.83
N TYR A 86 -15.02 -2.74 -2.98
CA TYR A 86 -15.19 -2.01 -1.73
C TYR A 86 -14.18 -0.87 -1.69
N ARG A 87 -14.61 0.26 -1.12
CA ARG A 87 -13.78 1.44 -0.88
C ARG A 87 -13.77 1.75 0.61
N GLY A 88 -12.58 1.76 1.19
CA GLY A 88 -12.31 2.30 2.53
C GLY A 88 -11.70 3.69 2.42
N GLU A 89 -12.17 4.61 3.24
CA GLU A 89 -11.53 5.93 3.39
C GLU A 89 -10.42 5.81 4.41
N ILE A 90 -9.31 6.50 4.14
CA ILE A 90 -8.23 6.68 5.09
C ILE A 90 -7.85 8.15 5.15
N ASP A 91 -7.48 8.61 6.33
CA ASP A 91 -6.93 9.93 6.58
C ASP A 91 -5.60 9.79 7.29
N HIS A 92 -4.62 10.55 6.82
CA HIS A 92 -3.28 10.57 7.38
C HIS A 92 -2.61 11.91 7.04
N PRO A 93 -1.68 12.39 7.87
CA PRO A 93 -0.90 13.57 7.54
C PRO A 93 -0.06 13.33 6.27
N PRO A 94 0.36 14.38 5.55
CA PRO A 94 1.34 14.23 4.48
C PRO A 94 2.58 13.50 4.96
N TRP A 95 3.10 12.59 4.15
CA TRP A 95 4.27 11.80 4.47
C TRP A 95 5.53 12.67 4.50
N ALA A 96 6.33 12.54 5.57
CA ALA A 96 7.70 13.06 5.61
C ALA A 96 8.61 12.03 4.95
N LEU A 97 9.03 12.33 3.71
CA LEU A 97 9.78 11.41 2.85
C LEU A 97 11.26 11.72 2.93
N SER A 98 12.14 10.73 2.84
CA SER A 98 13.58 10.92 2.66
C SER A 98 14.11 10.06 1.50
N PRO A 99 15.25 10.44 0.90
CA PRO A 99 15.97 9.55 0.01
C PRO A 99 16.30 8.23 0.71
N ALA A 100 16.31 7.13 -0.05
CA ALA A 100 16.52 5.80 0.49
C ALA A 100 17.49 4.97 -0.35
N SER A 101 18.15 4.02 0.30
CA SER A 101 18.81 2.90 -0.37
C SER A 101 18.05 1.61 -0.08
N CYS A 102 18.08 0.69 -1.05
CA CYS A 102 17.44 -0.61 -0.93
C CYS A 102 18.30 -1.67 -1.61
N GLU A 103 18.50 -2.78 -0.91
CA GLU A 103 19.08 -4.01 -1.45
C GLU A 103 17.96 -5.04 -1.57
N ILE A 104 17.57 -5.35 -2.81
CA ILE A 104 16.55 -6.36 -3.11
C ILE A 104 17.26 -7.68 -3.41
N ARG A 105 17.00 -8.70 -2.58
CA ARG A 105 17.51 -10.06 -2.77
C ARG A 105 16.56 -10.91 -3.62
N THR A 106 15.26 -10.75 -3.39
CA THR A 106 14.20 -11.45 -4.12
C THR A 106 13.02 -10.53 -4.35
N ASN A 107 12.49 -10.49 -5.57
CA ASN A 107 11.21 -9.87 -5.88
C ASN A 107 10.52 -10.60 -7.03
N THR A 108 9.60 -11.52 -6.71
CA THR A 108 8.82 -12.28 -7.70
C THR A 108 7.37 -11.78 -7.81
N MET A 109 7.05 -10.64 -7.18
CA MET A 109 5.67 -10.13 -7.08
C MET A 109 5.03 -9.86 -8.46
N GLY A 110 5.84 -9.48 -9.45
CA GLY A 110 5.40 -9.13 -10.80
C GLY A 110 5.50 -10.28 -11.81
N SER A 111 6.21 -11.35 -11.47
CA SER A 111 6.59 -12.39 -12.44
C SER A 111 5.37 -13.06 -13.08
N HIS A 112 4.34 -13.36 -12.29
CA HIS A 112 3.10 -13.97 -12.79
C HIS A 112 2.23 -13.01 -13.63
N LEU A 113 2.52 -11.71 -13.60
CA LEU A 113 1.86 -10.69 -14.41
C LEU A 113 2.69 -10.28 -15.63
N GLY A 114 3.87 -10.89 -15.82
CA GLY A 114 4.79 -10.53 -16.91
C GLY A 114 5.56 -9.23 -16.67
N PHE A 115 5.59 -8.72 -15.44
CA PHE A 115 6.41 -7.56 -15.10
C PHE A 115 7.82 -7.99 -14.70
N ASP A 116 8.80 -7.28 -15.26
CA ASP A 116 10.19 -7.35 -14.84
C ASP A 116 10.52 -6.13 -13.96
N PHE A 117 11.11 -6.38 -12.79
CA PHE A 117 11.50 -5.38 -11.80
C PHE A 117 13.01 -5.24 -11.65
N THR A 118 13.78 -5.52 -12.71
CA THR A 118 15.25 -5.39 -12.75
C THR A 118 15.75 -3.95 -12.93
N GLY A 119 14.88 -2.99 -13.26
CA GLY A 119 15.24 -1.58 -13.43
C GLY A 119 15.55 -0.86 -12.12
N THR A 120 16.12 0.36 -12.22
CA THR A 120 16.37 1.22 -11.05
C THR A 120 15.04 1.65 -10.42
N PRO A 121 14.77 1.31 -9.15
CA PRO A 121 13.54 1.70 -8.49
C PRO A 121 13.53 3.19 -8.13
N HIS A 122 12.35 3.80 -8.16
CA HIS A 122 12.12 5.08 -7.50
C HIS A 122 11.91 4.83 -6.00
N LEU A 123 12.87 5.23 -5.18
CA LEU A 123 12.95 4.86 -3.77
C LEU A 123 12.88 6.07 -2.85
N LEU A 124 11.95 6.03 -1.92
CA LEU A 124 11.84 6.95 -0.80
C LEU A 124 11.51 6.15 0.46
N HIS A 125 11.92 6.69 1.60
CA HIS A 125 11.63 6.15 2.92
C HIS A 125 10.73 7.13 3.66
N ALA A 126 9.86 6.62 4.53
CA ALA A 126 9.18 7.40 5.53
C ALA A 126 9.11 6.62 6.82
N ASP A 127 9.13 7.33 7.93
CA ASP A 127 8.81 6.74 9.22
C ASP A 127 7.30 6.45 9.31
N ALA A 128 6.95 5.62 10.28
CA ALA A 128 5.56 5.29 10.59
C ALA A 128 4.74 6.55 10.87
N ILE A 129 3.51 6.59 10.35
CA ILE A 129 2.54 7.63 10.65
C ILE A 129 1.24 7.04 11.19
N ASP A 130 0.52 7.85 11.96
CA ASP A 130 -0.83 7.52 12.37
C ASP A 130 -1.79 7.62 11.18
N VAL A 131 -2.59 6.55 11.01
CA VAL A 131 -3.59 6.45 9.96
C VAL A 131 -4.95 6.22 10.61
N HIS A 132 -5.92 7.04 10.23
CA HIS A 132 -7.32 6.83 10.56
C HIS A 132 -7.97 6.09 9.40
N ALA A 133 -8.60 4.94 9.67
CA ALA A 133 -9.28 4.15 8.66
C ALA A 133 -10.75 3.91 9.06
N TRP A 134 -11.63 4.06 8.07
CA TRP A 134 -13.07 3.77 8.23
C TRP A 134 -13.43 2.45 7.57
N TRP A 135 -14.54 1.85 8.03
CA TRP A 135 -15.06 0.61 7.44
C TRP A 135 -15.27 0.75 5.93
N ALA A 136 -14.72 -0.20 5.18
CA ALA A 136 -14.90 -0.22 3.74
C ALA A 136 -16.37 -0.46 3.37
N THR A 137 -16.89 0.39 2.50
CA THR A 137 -18.26 0.28 1.99
C THR A 137 -18.25 -0.29 0.57
N GLY A 138 -19.28 -1.05 0.22
CA GLY A 138 -19.40 -1.61 -1.12
C GLY A 138 -19.61 -0.50 -2.15
N CYS A 139 -18.83 -0.52 -3.23
CA CYS A 139 -19.10 0.33 -4.39
C CYS A 139 -20.34 -0.23 -5.10
N GLU A 140 -21.37 0.59 -5.28
CA GLU A 140 -22.47 0.25 -6.17
C GLU A 140 -21.99 0.36 -7.63
N GLY A 141 -22.44 -0.57 -8.48
CA GLY A 141 -21.95 -0.67 -9.85
C GLY A 141 -22.35 0.56 -10.69
N PHE A 142 -21.40 1.16 -11.40
CA PHE A 142 -21.67 1.91 -12.63
C PHE A 142 -22.16 0.89 -13.69
N GLY A 143 -23.42 0.46 -13.58
CA GLY A 143 -23.92 -0.71 -14.31
C GLY A 143 -25.44 -0.81 -14.37
N ALA A 144 -26.11 0.32 -14.56
CA ALA A 144 -27.37 0.40 -15.28
C ALA A 144 -27.44 1.78 -15.90
N THR A 145 -27.18 1.90 -17.20
CA THR A 145 -27.74 2.99 -17.97
C THR A 145 -29.26 2.91 -17.78
N ARG A 146 -29.80 3.73 -16.89
CA ARG A 146 -31.22 4.09 -16.96
C ARG A 146 -31.36 4.85 -18.27
N ASN A 147 -31.80 4.16 -19.32
CA ASN A 147 -32.39 4.83 -20.48
C ASN A 147 -33.49 5.74 -19.93
N ARG A 148 -33.22 7.05 -19.91
CA ARG A 148 -34.26 8.05 -19.69
C ARG A 148 -34.89 8.24 -21.07
N SER A 149 -36.02 7.58 -21.28
CA SER A 149 -36.91 7.89 -22.40
C SER A 149 -37.46 9.30 -22.20
N GLU A 150 -37.14 10.18 -23.14
CA GLU A 150 -38.01 11.28 -23.58
C GLU A 150 -38.31 11.06 -25.07
#